data_AF-A0A4R6G5W7-F1
#
_entry.id   AF-A0A4R6G5W7-F1
#
_cell.length_a   1.000
_cell.length_b   1.000
_cell.length_c   1.000
_cell.angle_alpha   90.00
_cell.angle_beta   90.00
_cell.angle_gamma   90.00
#
_symmetry.space_group_name_H-M   'P 1'
#
loop_
_entity.id
_entity.type
_entity.pdbx_description
1 polymer ?
#
loop_
_entity_poly.entity_id
_entity_poly.type
_entity_poly.pdbx_seq_one_letter_code
_entity_poly.pdbx_strand_id
1 'polypeptide(L)' 'MKITEVINVKNAAGKSVTLQHLVPGITYLDYGFTHLPRSFNGYRVKDTDRTAVKQSDGTFKLSESSDVYKVS' A
#
# COMPACT_ATOMS: atom_id res chain seq x y z
N MET A 1 3.26 13.90 0.45
CA MET A 1 3.79 12.55 0.23
C MET A 1 4.17 12.41 -1.24
N LYS A 2 4.98 11.39 -1.58
CA LYS A 2 5.31 11.00 -2.95
C LYS A 2 5.09 9.50 -3.10
N ILE A 3 4.52 9.06 -4.23
CA ILE A 3 4.52 7.64 -4.60
C ILE A 3 5.86 7.33 -5.28
N THR A 4 6.56 6.31 -4.79
CA THR A 4 7.82 5.84 -5.38
C THR A 4 7.68 4.51 -6.12
N GLU A 5 6.64 3.74 -5.82
CA GLU A 5 6.44 2.40 -6.37
C GLU A 5 4.93 2.07 -6.39
N VAL A 6 4.48 1.33 -7.39
CA VAL A 6 3.12 0.79 -7.49
C VAL A 6 3.21 -0.69 -7.84
N ILE A 7 2.58 -1.56 -7.05
CA ILE A 7 2.66 -3.01 -7.21
C ILE A 7 1.26 -3.61 -7.13
N ASN A 8 0.94 -4.55 -8.02
CA ASN A 8 -0.26 -5.38 -7.87
C ASN A 8 0.10 -6.64 -7.08
N VAL A 9 -0.69 -6.94 -6.06
CA VAL A 9 -0.51 -8.11 -5.20
C VAL A 9 -1.81 -8.90 -5.11
N LYS A 10 -1.71 -10.22 -4.96
CA LYS A 10 -2.84 -11.14 -4.90
C LYS A 10 -2.71 -12.08 -3.70
N ASN A 11 -3.81 -12.31 -2.98
CA ASN A 11 -3.84 -13.27 -1.88
C ASN A 11 -4.20 -14.69 -2.37
N ALA A 12 -4.12 -15.67 -1.47
CA ALA A 12 -4.45 -17.07 -1.77
C ALA A 12 -5.92 -17.29 -2.19
N ALA A 13 -6.84 -16.42 -1.75
CA ALA A 13 -8.25 -16.45 -2.13
C ALA A 13 -8.52 -15.83 -3.52
N GLY A 14 -7.48 -15.35 -4.20
CA GLY A 14 -7.57 -14.76 -5.53
C GLY A 14 -7.93 -13.27 -5.55
N LYS A 15 -8.02 -12.62 -4.40
CA LYS A 15 -8.29 -11.18 -4.29
C LYS A 15 -7.02 -10.40 -4.62
N SER A 16 -7.12 -9.51 -5.61
CA SER A 16 -6.04 -8.61 -6.01
C SER A 16 -6.25 -7.22 -5.42
N VAL A 17 -5.15 -6.58 -4.99
CA VAL A 17 -5.12 -5.17 -4.59
C VAL A 17 -3.88 -4.50 -5.17
N THR A 18 -3.97 -3.19 -5.41
CA THR A 18 -2.82 -2.39 -5.82
C THR A 18 -2.23 -1.67 -4.62
N LEU A 19 -0.96 -1.91 -4.33
CA LEU A 19 -0.20 -1.21 -3.30
C LEU A 19 0.57 -0.04 -3.91
N GLN A 20 0.67 1.06 -3.18
CA GLN A 20 1.48 2.22 -3.51
C GLN A 20 2.45 2.49 -2.37
N HIS A 21 3.74 2.50 -2.66
CA HIS A 21 4.76 2.90 -1.69
C HIS A 21 4.77 4.42 -1.58
N LEU A 22 4.36 4.92 -0.42
CA LEU A 22 4.34 6.32 -0.08
C LEU A 22 5.54 6.66 0.79
N VAL A 23 6.22 7.75 0.46
CA VAL A 23 7.29 8.33 1.27
C VAL A 23 7.01 9.82 1.55
N PRO A 24 7.63 10.39 2.59
CA PRO A 24 7.62 11.84 2.80
C PRO A 24 8.18 12.56 1.57
N GLY A 25 7.53 13.66 1.17
CA GLY A 25 7.91 14.41 -0.03
C GLY A 25 6.75 15.24 -0.56
N ILE A 26 7.03 16.07 -1.58
CA ILE A 26 6.03 16.90 -2.24
C ILE A 26 5.82 16.37 -3.65
N THR A 27 4.59 16.00 -3.98
CA THR A 27 4.18 15.71 -5.35
C THR A 27 2.69 16.06 -5.50
N TYR A 28 2.25 16.27 -6.74
CA TYR A 28 0.85 16.46 -7.09
C TYR A 28 0.14 15.09 -7.01
N LEU A 29 -0.15 14.63 -5.80
CA LEU A 29 -1.03 13.49 -5.60
C LEU A 29 -2.47 13.97 -5.64
N ASP A 30 -3.29 13.29 -6.43
CA ASP A 30 -4.73 13.42 -6.36
C ASP A 30 -5.19 12.74 -5.05
N TYR A 31 -5.27 13.53 -3.97
CA TYR A 31 -5.53 13.06 -2.61
C TYR A 31 -7.01 12.79 -2.32
N GLY A 32 -7.82 12.48 -3.34
CA GLY A 32 -9.28 12.44 -3.21
C GLY A 32 -9.83 11.58 -2.05
N PHE A 33 -9.08 10.58 -1.58
CA PHE A 33 -9.53 9.62 -0.55
C PHE A 33 -8.44 9.20 0.47
N THR A 34 -7.44 10.04 0.76
CA THR A 34 -6.34 9.62 1.66
C THR A 34 -6.04 10.62 2.76
N HIS A 35 -6.23 10.19 4.00
CA HIS A 35 -6.05 10.94 5.24
C HIS A 35 -4.78 10.52 6.00
N LEU A 36 -3.90 9.74 5.38
CA LEU A 36 -2.64 9.34 5.99
C LEU A 36 -1.77 10.56 6.36
N PRO A 37 -1.01 10.50 7.47
CA PRO A 37 -0.12 11.58 7.87
C PRO A 37 0.86 11.97 6.76
N ARG A 38 1.19 13.26 6.62
CA ARG A 38 2.16 13.72 5.61
C ARG A 38 3.54 13.08 5.75
N SER A 39 3.89 12.64 6.96
CA SER A 39 5.12 11.92 7.31
C SER A 39 5.04 10.41 7.09
N PHE A 40 3.92 9.88 6.58
CA PHE A 40 3.75 8.45 6.36
C PHE A 40 4.82 7.92 5.40
N ASN A 41 5.41 6.79 5.79
CA ASN A 41 6.38 6.05 5.02
C ASN A 41 5.99 4.56 5.05
N GLY A 42 5.58 4.02 3.91
CA GLY A 42 5.12 2.64 3.81
C GLY A 42 4.17 2.39 2.66
N TYR A 43 3.61 1.20 2.60
CA TYR A 43 2.67 0.81 1.55
C TYR A 43 1.24 1.14 1.97
N ARG A 44 0.48 1.72 1.06
CA ARG A 44 -0.98 1.84 1.17
C ARG A 44 -1.67 1.04 0.07
N VAL A 45 -2.92 0.65 0.28
CA VAL A 45 -3.79 0.21 -0.80
C VAL A 45 -4.27 1.45 -1.55
N LYS A 46 -4.11 1.43 -2.87
CA LYS A 46 -4.47 2.53 -3.78
C LYS A 46 -5.89 3.05 -3.49
N ASP A 47 -6.02 4.38 -3.46
CA ASP A 47 -7.27 5.12 -3.26
C ASP A 47 -8.00 4.84 -1.92
N THR A 48 -7.26 4.34 -0.92
CA THR A 48 -7.79 4.11 0.44
C THR A 48 -6.77 4.55 1.51
N ASP A 49 -7.21 4.51 2.77
CA ASP A 49 -6.37 4.67 3.97
C ASP A 49 -5.80 3.34 4.51
N ARG A 50 -6.12 2.22 3.86
CA ARG A 50 -5.64 0.90 4.28
C ARG A 50 -4.15 0.79 4.03
N THR A 51 -3.38 0.36 5.04
CA THR A 51 -1.93 0.21 4.94
C THR A 51 -1.51 -1.25 4.81
N ALA A 52 -0.31 -1.47 4.30
CA ALA A 52 0.29 -2.79 4.17
C ALA A 52 1.72 -2.77 4.71
N VAL A 53 2.10 -3.86 5.37
CA VAL A 53 3.47 -4.09 5.85
C VAL A 53 4.11 -5.15 4.98
N LYS A 54 5.28 -4.82 4.42
CA LYS A 54 6.11 -5.79 3.70
C LYS A 54 6.78 -6.73 4.71
N GLN A 55 6.60 -8.02 4.53
CA GLN A 55 7.19 -9.07 5.35
C GLN A 55 8.60 -9.45 4.83
N SER A 56 9.38 -10.12 5.67
CA SER A 56 10.76 -10.53 5.35
C SER A 56 10.85 -11.51 4.17
N ASP A 57 9.78 -12.26 3.91
CA ASP A 57 9.65 -13.21 2.80
C ASP A 57 9.21 -12.55 1.48
N GLY A 58 9.07 -11.22 1.46
CA GLY A 58 8.65 -10.46 0.28
C GLY A 58 7.13 -10.38 0.08
N THR A 59 6.34 -10.96 0.99
CA THR A 59 4.89 -10.82 0.98
C THR A 59 4.42 -9.53 1.63
N PHE A 60 3.15 -9.20 1.48
CA PHE A 60 2.53 -8.00 2.04
C PHE A 60 1.34 -8.40 2.91
N LYS A 61 1.33 -7.94 4.16
CA LYS A 61 0.19 -8.12 5.06
C LYS A 61 -0.55 -6.81 5.22
N LEU A 62 -1.86 -6.79 4.96
CA LEU A 62 -2.68 -5.60 5.20
C LEU A 62 -2.83 -5.36 6.71
N SER A 63 -2.85 -4.11 7.13
CA SER A 63 -2.93 -3.76 8.56
C SER A 63 -4.25 -4.14 9.20
N GLU A 64 -5.36 -4.11 8.45
CA GLU A 64 -6.69 -4.48 8.96
C GLU A 64 -7.14 -5.90 8.55
N SER A 65 -6.25 -6.72 7.96
CA SER A 65 -6.57 -8.11 7.63
C SER A 65 -5.45 -9.06 8.05
N SER A 66 -5.81 -10.31 8.31
CA SER A 66 -4.84 -11.40 8.43
C SER A 66 -4.38 -11.91 7.06
N ASP A 67 -4.97 -11.40 5.97
CA ASP A 67 -4.63 -11.76 4.61
C ASP A 67 -3.19 -11.40 4.26
N VAL A 68 -2.50 -12.38 3.68
CA VAL A 68 -1.15 -12.24 3.13
C VAL A 68 -1.24 -12.22 1.61
N TYR A 69 -0.60 -11.23 1.02
CA TYR A 69 -0.60 -10.97 -0.42
C TYR A 69 0.80 -11.18 -0.99
N LYS A 70 0.88 -11.76 -2.19
CA LYS A 70 2.12 -11.94 -2.94
C LYS A 70 2.09 -11.09 -4.19
N VAL A 71 3.25 -10.62 -4.64
CA VAL A 71 3.36 -9.95 -5.94
C VAL A 71 2.81 -10.89 -7.01
N SER A 72 1.86 -10.38 -7.80
CA SER A 72 1.21 -11.13 -8.88
C SER A 72 1.94 -10.97 -10.20
#